data_AF-A0A7U2NP98-F1
#
_entry.id   AF-A0A7U2NP98-F1
#
_cell.length_a   1.000
_cell.length_b   1.000
_cell.length_c   1.000
_cell.angle_alpha   90.00
_cell.angle_beta   90.00
_cell.angle_gamma   90.00
#
_symmetry.space_group_name_H-M   'P 1'
#
loop_
_entity.id
_entity.type
_entity.pdbx_description
1 polymer ?
#
loop_
_entity_poly.entity_id
_entity_poly.type
_entity_poly.pdbx_seq_one_letter_code
_entity_poly.pdbx_strand_id
1 'polypeptide(L)'
;MKPSLPNEVDREDTPDPPVVHYLDRLRDDLLERLRWDVFGSLNDIQVKDPGNYLTPFMDASIASESLASPPFTNISVYIDVCEEKHNMDEHEEEDRYAAPEPLIIDKEDGSPISLHDFVSQVHSYLNANKEEIMQCEDELYMNPVDLGDGVKAAEVVPDDDDRDWADGSGEDPEFSHFLRSGNIPEGSRVFFDRAIINQIDQDEYSIHVVLFVEGNNGESVDSFWERRNRP
;
A
#
# COMPACT_ATOMS: atom_id res chain seq x y z
N MET A 1 61.98 17.16 -4.83
CA MET A 1 60.80 18.04 -4.87
C MET A 1 59.58 17.16 -5.01
N LYS A 2 58.71 17.10 -3.99
CA LYS A 2 57.42 16.40 -4.09
C LYS A 2 56.38 17.41 -4.61
N PRO A 3 55.58 17.07 -5.63
CA PRO A 3 54.50 17.94 -6.09
C PRO A 3 53.44 18.01 -5.00
N SER A 4 53.01 19.24 -4.66
CA SER A 4 51.90 19.48 -3.73
C SER A 4 50.59 19.26 -4.47
N LEU A 5 49.70 18.44 -3.90
CA LEU A 5 48.36 18.25 -4.42
C LEU A 5 47.54 19.54 -4.27
N PRO A 6 46.65 19.86 -5.22
CA PRO A 6 45.78 21.02 -5.12
C PRO A 6 44.85 20.89 -3.91
N ASN A 7 44.68 22.00 -3.19
CA ASN A 7 43.78 22.14 -2.05
C ASN A 7 42.41 21.53 -2.37
N GLU A 8 41.92 20.69 -1.46
CA GLU A 8 40.51 20.33 -1.39
C GLU A 8 39.71 21.63 -1.38
N VAL A 9 38.87 21.80 -2.39
CA VAL A 9 37.87 22.86 -2.42
C VAL A 9 36.85 22.44 -1.38
N ASP A 10 36.82 23.13 -0.25
CA ASP A 10 35.76 23.02 0.77
C ASP A 10 34.41 23.08 0.06
N ARG A 11 33.74 21.94 -0.03
CA ARG A 11 32.34 21.81 -0.49
C ARG A 11 31.39 22.14 0.65
N GLU A 12 31.67 23.20 1.40
CA GLU A 12 30.76 23.73 2.40
C GLU A 12 29.91 24.83 1.75
N ASP A 13 28.60 24.82 2.01
CA ASP A 13 27.58 25.78 1.57
C ASP A 13 26.82 25.55 0.25
N THR A 14 26.55 24.31 -0.17
CA THR A 14 25.24 24.08 -0.83
C THR A 14 24.20 23.99 0.27
N PRO A 15 23.25 24.94 0.39
CA PRO A 15 22.14 24.81 1.32
C PRO A 15 21.42 23.50 1.00
N ASP A 16 21.15 22.71 2.03
CA ASP A 16 20.32 21.51 1.88
C ASP A 16 19.05 21.91 1.12
N PRO A 17 18.69 21.17 0.05
CA PRO A 17 17.45 21.46 -0.66
C PRO A 17 16.31 21.47 0.37
N PRO A 18 15.34 22.39 0.24
CA PRO A 18 14.21 22.42 1.14
C PRO A 18 13.59 21.02 1.18
N VAL A 19 13.38 20.48 2.37
CA VAL A 19 12.63 19.23 2.56
C VAL A 19 11.22 19.50 2.04
N VAL A 20 11.00 19.17 0.77
CA VAL A 20 9.67 19.26 0.18
C VAL A 20 8.87 18.15 0.85
N HIS A 21 7.84 18.53 1.60
CA HIS A 21 6.86 17.59 2.14
C HIS A 21 6.01 17.05 0.98
N TYR A 22 6.58 16.15 0.16
CA TYR A 22 5.89 15.51 -0.96
C TYR A 22 4.76 14.59 -0.49
N LEU A 23 4.79 14.19 0.78
CA LEU A 23 3.75 13.37 1.43
C LEU A 23 2.37 14.03 1.36
N ASP A 24 2.28 15.36 1.35
CA ASP A 24 1.00 16.09 1.32
C ASP A 24 0.51 16.38 -0.11
N ARG A 25 1.12 15.78 -1.14
CA ARG A 25 0.74 16.04 -2.54
C ARG A 25 -0.55 15.35 -2.92
N LEU A 26 -0.80 14.14 -2.44
CA LEU A 26 -2.05 13.46 -2.72
C LEU A 26 -3.20 14.16 -2.00
N ARG A 27 -4.33 14.28 -2.68
CA ARG A 27 -5.56 14.80 -2.08
C ARG A 27 -6.20 13.70 -1.24
N ASP A 28 -5.61 13.41 -0.09
CA ASP A 28 -6.11 12.41 0.86
C ASP A 28 -7.55 12.74 1.29
N ASP A 29 -7.89 14.03 1.38
CA ASP A 29 -9.26 14.49 1.63
C ASP A 29 -10.28 13.99 0.59
N LEU A 30 -9.85 13.67 -0.62
CA LEU A 30 -10.68 13.06 -1.66
C LEU A 30 -10.68 11.53 -1.57
N LEU A 31 -9.50 10.93 -1.40
CA LEU A 31 -9.32 9.47 -1.34
C LEU A 31 -9.95 8.85 -0.09
N GLU A 32 -9.88 9.50 1.06
CA GLU A 32 -10.48 9.06 2.32
C GLU A 32 -12.01 9.02 2.24
N ARG A 33 -12.62 9.78 1.33
CA ARG A 33 -14.08 9.78 1.13
C ARG A 33 -14.57 8.59 0.31
N LEU A 34 -13.70 7.87 -0.38
CA LEU A 34 -14.06 6.72 -1.19
C LEU A 34 -14.45 5.54 -0.30
N ARG A 35 -15.61 4.95 -0.58
CA ARG A 35 -16.00 3.63 -0.13
C ARG A 35 -15.91 2.69 -1.32
N TRP A 36 -14.84 1.91 -1.34
CA TRP A 36 -14.43 1.18 -2.52
C TRP A 36 -14.06 -0.26 -2.15
N ASP A 37 -14.95 -1.19 -2.45
CA ASP A 37 -14.64 -2.62 -2.55
C ASP A 37 -13.87 -2.84 -3.86
N VAL A 38 -12.58 -3.14 -3.78
CA VAL A 38 -11.69 -3.10 -4.95
C VAL A 38 -12.00 -4.17 -5.97
N PHE A 39 -12.64 -5.27 -5.54
CA PHE A 39 -13.07 -6.38 -6.41
C PHE A 39 -14.58 -6.39 -6.67
N GLY A 40 -15.32 -5.42 -6.13
CA GLY A 40 -16.72 -5.15 -6.45
C GLY A 40 -16.90 -4.52 -7.83
N SER A 41 -18.12 -4.08 -8.17
CA SER A 41 -18.32 -3.32 -9.41
C SER A 41 -17.78 -1.90 -9.26
N LEU A 42 -17.17 -1.36 -10.32
CA LEU A 42 -16.81 0.06 -10.41
C LEU A 42 -18.02 0.99 -10.14
N ASN A 43 -19.24 0.56 -10.48
CA ASN A 43 -20.47 1.33 -10.25
C ASN A 43 -20.94 1.31 -8.78
N ASP A 44 -20.44 0.37 -7.98
CA ASP A 44 -20.78 0.24 -6.56
C ASP A 44 -19.89 1.14 -5.68
N ILE A 45 -18.87 1.78 -6.27
CA ILE A 45 -18.01 2.73 -5.55
C ILE A 45 -18.87 3.94 -5.14
N GLN A 46 -18.79 4.27 -3.86
CA GLN A 46 -19.52 5.37 -3.26
C GLN A 46 -18.58 6.42 -2.70
N VAL A 47 -19.06 7.65 -2.66
CA VAL A 47 -18.39 8.78 -2.02
C VAL A 47 -19.17 9.16 -0.78
N LYS A 48 -18.44 9.37 0.32
CA LYS A 48 -19.00 9.98 1.51
C LYS A 48 -19.02 11.51 1.36
N ASP A 49 -20.20 12.08 1.28
CA ASP A 49 -20.39 13.54 1.20
C ASP A 49 -20.44 14.23 2.57
N PRO A 50 -20.19 15.56 2.62
CA PRO A 50 -20.40 16.35 3.83
C PRO A 50 -21.85 16.22 4.31
N GLY A 51 -22.07 15.47 5.38
CA GLY A 51 -23.40 15.08 5.86
C GLY A 51 -23.64 13.58 6.01
N ASN A 52 -22.62 12.74 5.75
CA ASN A 52 -22.68 11.28 5.85
C ASN A 52 -23.63 10.61 4.85
N TYR A 53 -23.98 11.29 3.75
CA TYR A 53 -24.69 10.67 2.63
C TYR A 53 -23.68 9.91 1.75
N LEU A 54 -24.12 8.78 1.21
CA LEU A 54 -23.36 8.01 0.25
C LEU A 54 -23.94 8.25 -1.14
N THR A 55 -23.12 8.78 -2.04
CA THR A 55 -23.47 9.05 -3.44
C THR A 55 -22.63 8.16 -4.36
N PRO A 56 -23.16 7.70 -5.50
CA PRO A 56 -22.36 6.98 -6.48
C PRO A 56 -21.16 7.82 -6.94
N PHE A 57 -19.97 7.23 -7.00
CA PHE A 57 -18.74 7.94 -7.37
C PHE A 57 -18.83 8.58 -8.76
N MET A 58 -19.46 7.90 -9.71
CA MET A 58 -19.60 8.39 -11.09
C MET A 58 -20.43 9.68 -11.20
N ASP A 59 -21.29 9.96 -10.22
CA ASP A 59 -22.12 11.17 -10.18
C ASP A 59 -21.54 12.24 -9.26
N ALA A 60 -20.48 11.93 -8.51
CA ALA A 60 -19.90 12.82 -7.52
C ALA A 60 -18.99 13.87 -8.17
N SER A 61 -19.12 15.13 -7.76
CA SER A 61 -18.29 16.23 -8.30
C SER A 61 -16.79 16.02 -8.09
N ILE A 62 -16.41 15.28 -7.03
CA ILE A 62 -15.02 15.00 -6.71
C ILE A 62 -14.33 14.12 -7.75
N ALA A 63 -15.08 13.36 -8.56
CA ALA A 63 -14.52 12.49 -9.59
C ALA A 63 -13.74 13.30 -10.65
N SER A 64 -14.14 14.55 -10.90
CA SER A 64 -13.46 15.45 -11.84
C SER A 64 -12.35 16.30 -11.19
N GLU A 65 -12.15 16.21 -9.87
CA GLU A 65 -11.06 16.93 -9.20
C GLU A 65 -9.70 16.28 -9.49
N SER A 66 -8.64 17.09 -9.45
CA SER A 66 -7.26 16.61 -9.55
C SER A 66 -6.93 15.67 -8.39
N LEU A 67 -6.30 14.54 -8.68
CA LEU A 67 -5.83 13.57 -7.68
C LEU A 67 -4.84 14.18 -6.68
N ALA A 68 -4.10 15.21 -7.11
CA ALA A 68 -3.02 15.79 -6.33
C ALA A 68 -2.93 17.31 -6.44
N SER A 69 -2.21 17.90 -5.48
CA SER A 69 -1.87 19.31 -5.41
C SER A 69 -0.39 19.48 -4.98
N PRO A 70 0.53 19.90 -5.88
CA PRO A 70 0.31 20.24 -7.28
C PRO A 70 -0.14 19.03 -8.14
N PRO A 71 -0.89 19.25 -9.23
CA PRO A 71 -1.40 18.18 -10.08
C PRO A 71 -0.32 17.27 -10.66
N PHE A 72 -0.64 15.98 -10.81
CA PHE A 72 0.16 15.04 -11.59
C PHE A 72 -0.36 14.95 -13.02
N THR A 73 0.56 14.79 -13.97
CA THR A 73 0.26 14.41 -15.35
C THR A 73 0.65 12.96 -15.63
N ASN A 74 1.58 12.41 -14.83
CA ASN A 74 2.09 11.05 -14.94
C ASN A 74 2.32 10.48 -13.53
N ILE A 75 1.95 9.22 -13.32
CA ILE A 75 2.26 8.43 -12.11
C ILE A 75 2.44 6.95 -12.47
N SER A 76 3.26 6.26 -11.68
CA SER A 76 3.35 4.80 -11.64
C SER A 76 2.61 4.27 -10.41
N VAL A 77 1.74 3.29 -10.58
CA VAL A 77 0.92 2.74 -9.49
C VAL A 77 1.31 1.30 -9.20
N TYR A 78 1.65 1.03 -7.94
CA TYR A 78 2.07 -0.25 -7.41
C TYR A 78 1.02 -0.80 -6.44
N ILE A 79 1.01 -2.13 -6.29
CA ILE A 79 0.18 -2.82 -5.30
C ILE A 79 1.07 -3.06 -4.08
N ASP A 80 0.80 -2.37 -2.98
CA ASP A 80 1.70 -2.30 -1.84
C ASP A 80 2.07 -3.69 -1.28
N VAL A 81 1.07 -4.54 -1.06
CA VAL A 81 1.27 -5.90 -0.54
C VAL A 81 2.13 -6.79 -1.44
N CYS A 82 2.08 -6.60 -2.76
CA CYS A 82 2.93 -7.33 -3.69
C CYS A 82 4.37 -6.80 -3.66
N GLU A 83 4.55 -5.48 -3.55
CA GLU A 83 5.88 -4.89 -3.40
C GLU A 83 6.53 -5.28 -2.08
N GLU A 84 5.77 -5.32 -0.97
CA GLU A 84 6.26 -5.80 0.31
C GLU A 84 6.75 -7.24 0.22
N LYS A 85 5.96 -8.13 -0.41
CA LYS A 85 6.37 -9.52 -0.67
C LYS A 85 7.68 -9.57 -1.47
N HIS A 86 7.78 -8.80 -2.57
CA HIS A 86 9.01 -8.74 -3.37
C HIS A 86 10.22 -8.31 -2.54
N ASN A 87 10.06 -7.29 -1.70
CA ASN A 87 11.15 -6.72 -0.90
C ASN A 87 11.58 -7.63 0.26
N MET A 88 10.66 -8.44 0.79
CA MET A 88 10.94 -9.42 1.84
C MET A 88 11.40 -10.77 1.30
N ASP A 89 11.33 -10.98 -0.01
CA ASP A 89 11.75 -12.22 -0.63
C ASP A 89 13.30 -12.29 -0.73
N GLU A 90 13.88 -13.11 0.13
CA GLU A 90 15.32 -13.32 0.26
C GLU A 90 15.90 -14.29 -0.80
N HIS A 91 15.08 -14.84 -1.70
CA HIS A 91 15.59 -15.67 -2.80
C HIS A 91 16.49 -14.87 -3.74
N GLU A 92 17.33 -15.60 -4.50
CA GLU A 92 18.18 -15.03 -5.54
C GLU A 92 17.34 -14.35 -6.63
N GLU A 93 17.89 -13.36 -7.35
CA GLU A 93 17.15 -12.50 -8.29
C GLU A 93 16.37 -13.29 -9.36
N GLU A 94 16.85 -14.45 -9.80
CA GLU A 94 16.17 -15.30 -10.79
C GLU A 94 14.93 -16.03 -10.23
N ASP A 95 14.92 -16.29 -8.92
CA ASP A 95 13.87 -17.02 -8.21
C ASP A 95 13.04 -16.12 -7.30
N ARG A 96 13.41 -14.85 -7.15
CA ARG A 96 12.68 -13.85 -6.37
C ARG A 96 11.31 -13.64 -6.98
N TYR A 97 10.31 -13.59 -6.11
CA TYR A 97 8.94 -13.22 -6.43
C TYR A 97 8.93 -11.95 -7.29
N ALA A 98 8.27 -12.01 -8.45
CA ALA A 98 8.13 -10.86 -9.34
C ALA A 98 6.75 -10.23 -9.11
N ALA A 99 6.73 -9.03 -8.51
CA ALA A 99 5.51 -8.27 -8.36
C ALA A 99 4.91 -7.90 -9.74
N PRO A 100 3.59 -7.68 -9.84
CA PRO A 100 2.97 -7.22 -11.06
C PRO A 100 3.60 -5.93 -11.58
N GLU A 101 3.77 -5.84 -12.91
CA GLU A 101 4.26 -4.62 -13.56
C GLU A 101 3.39 -3.40 -13.18
N PRO A 102 4.00 -2.26 -12.81
CA PRO A 102 3.26 -1.11 -12.33
C PRO A 102 2.30 -0.57 -13.39
N LEU A 103 1.13 -0.11 -12.95
CA LEU A 103 0.20 0.60 -13.80
C LEU A 103 0.72 2.01 -14.04
N ILE A 104 0.97 2.35 -15.31
CA ILE A 104 1.31 3.72 -15.71
C ILE A 104 0.04 4.48 -16.07
N ILE A 105 -0.21 5.58 -15.38
CA ILE A 105 -1.28 6.53 -15.73
C ILE A 105 -0.61 7.79 -16.28
N ASP A 106 -0.77 8.03 -17.58
CA ASP A 106 -0.14 9.15 -18.27
C ASP A 106 -1.17 10.00 -19.04
N LYS A 107 -1.13 11.31 -18.83
CA LYS A 107 -1.92 12.32 -19.53
C LYS A 107 -1.05 12.98 -20.58
N GLU A 108 -0.99 12.38 -21.77
CA GLU A 108 -0.21 12.87 -22.91
C GLU A 108 -0.55 14.33 -23.31
N ASP A 109 -1.77 14.79 -23.01
CA ASP A 109 -2.23 16.15 -23.28
C ASP A 109 -1.76 17.18 -22.21
N GLY A 110 -1.04 16.72 -21.19
CA GLY A 110 -0.58 17.52 -20.06
C GLY A 110 -1.69 17.93 -19.10
N SER A 111 -2.91 17.37 -19.24
CA SER A 111 -3.98 17.61 -18.28
C SER A 111 -3.71 16.93 -16.93
N PRO A 112 -4.24 17.46 -15.82
CA PRO A 112 -4.20 16.77 -14.54
C PRO A 112 -4.84 15.38 -14.59
N ILE A 113 -4.22 14.41 -13.93
CA ILE A 113 -4.86 13.14 -13.57
C ILE A 113 -5.99 13.45 -12.60
N SER A 114 -7.23 13.18 -13.03
CA SER A 114 -8.40 13.32 -12.17
C SER A 114 -8.56 12.10 -11.25
N LEU A 115 -9.35 12.27 -10.18
CA LEU A 115 -9.71 11.15 -9.31
C LEU A 115 -10.43 10.04 -10.08
N HIS A 116 -11.26 10.39 -11.07
CA HIS A 116 -11.91 9.42 -11.97
C HIS A 116 -10.88 8.61 -12.77
N ASP A 117 -9.89 9.27 -13.37
CA ASP A 117 -8.83 8.59 -14.13
C ASP A 117 -8.08 7.58 -13.25
N PHE A 118 -7.77 7.99 -12.01
CA PHE A 118 -7.13 7.13 -11.02
C PHE A 118 -8.00 5.93 -10.65
N VAL A 119 -9.22 6.17 -10.13
CA VAL A 119 -10.10 5.11 -9.64
C VAL A 119 -10.43 4.11 -10.75
N SER A 120 -10.76 4.58 -11.96
CA SER A 120 -11.14 3.69 -13.06
C SER A 120 -9.99 2.77 -13.51
N GLN A 121 -8.78 3.32 -13.69
CA GLN A 121 -7.63 2.54 -14.14
C GLN A 121 -7.08 1.63 -13.04
N VAL A 122 -6.96 2.14 -11.82
CA VAL A 122 -6.52 1.34 -10.66
C VAL A 122 -7.52 0.23 -10.37
N HIS A 123 -8.84 0.47 -10.48
CA HIS A 123 -9.83 -0.59 -10.33
C HIS A 123 -9.65 -1.72 -11.34
N SER A 124 -9.45 -1.37 -12.62
CA SER A 124 -9.18 -2.36 -13.66
C SER A 124 -7.89 -3.14 -13.37
N TYR A 125 -6.84 -2.44 -12.94
CA TYR A 125 -5.53 -3.02 -12.64
C TYR A 125 -5.58 -3.96 -11.43
N LEU A 126 -6.23 -3.57 -10.34
CA LEU A 126 -6.42 -4.43 -9.16
C LEU A 126 -7.23 -5.67 -9.52
N ASN A 127 -8.31 -5.55 -10.30
CA ASN A 127 -9.10 -6.70 -10.71
C ASN A 127 -8.33 -7.66 -11.63
N ALA A 128 -7.46 -7.14 -12.49
CA ALA A 128 -6.60 -7.96 -13.35
C ALA A 128 -5.58 -8.78 -12.54
N ASN A 129 -5.15 -8.28 -11.38
CA ASN A 129 -4.18 -8.91 -10.49
C ASN A 129 -4.82 -9.51 -9.23
N LYS A 130 -6.14 -9.75 -9.24
CA LYS A 130 -6.89 -10.19 -8.06
C LYS A 130 -6.32 -11.44 -7.41
N GLU A 131 -6.02 -12.48 -8.19
CA GLU A 131 -5.50 -13.75 -7.65
C GLU A 131 -4.16 -13.55 -6.95
N GLU A 132 -3.26 -12.76 -7.55
CA GLU A 132 -1.95 -12.45 -6.98
C GLU A 132 -2.05 -11.62 -5.70
N ILE A 133 -2.91 -10.58 -5.70
CA ILE A 133 -3.19 -9.78 -4.51
C ILE A 133 -3.67 -10.68 -3.37
N MET A 134 -4.64 -11.56 -3.65
CA MET A 134 -5.17 -12.44 -2.61
C MET A 134 -4.12 -13.42 -2.09
N GLN A 135 -3.20 -13.90 -2.94
CA GLN A 135 -2.10 -14.74 -2.51
C GLN A 135 -1.12 -13.98 -1.59
N CYS A 136 -0.72 -12.77 -1.97
CA CYS A 136 0.18 -11.93 -1.16
C CYS A 136 -0.46 -11.54 0.18
N GLU A 137 -1.72 -11.11 0.17
CA GLU A 137 -2.47 -10.78 1.37
C GLU A 137 -2.61 -11.99 2.31
N ASP A 138 -2.87 -13.18 1.76
CA ASP A 138 -3.07 -14.38 2.57
C ASP A 138 -1.79 -14.84 3.29
N GLU A 139 -0.62 -14.56 2.73
CA GLU A 139 0.68 -14.78 3.38
C GLU A 139 0.95 -13.80 4.54
N LEU A 140 0.38 -12.59 4.48
CA LEU A 140 0.53 -11.53 5.48
C LEU A 140 -0.66 -11.41 6.44
N TYR A 141 -1.72 -12.19 6.22
CA TYR A 141 -2.95 -12.11 6.99
C TYR A 141 -2.79 -12.67 8.40
N MET A 142 -3.10 -11.84 9.40
CA MET A 142 -2.98 -12.20 10.80
C MET A 142 -4.35 -12.50 11.43
N ASN A 143 -4.52 -13.74 11.91
CA ASN A 143 -5.68 -14.12 12.70
C ASN A 143 -5.63 -13.47 14.11
N PRO A 144 -6.76 -12.99 14.65
CA PRO A 144 -6.83 -12.59 16.04
C PRO A 144 -6.63 -13.81 16.96
N VAL A 145 -5.73 -13.69 17.92
CA VAL A 145 -5.45 -14.73 18.93
C VAL A 145 -6.48 -14.62 20.06
N ASP A 146 -7.08 -15.75 20.44
CA ASP A 146 -7.95 -15.84 21.63
C ASP A 146 -7.06 -16.00 22.88
N LEU A 147 -6.99 -14.95 23.69
CA LEU A 147 -6.18 -14.92 24.91
C LEU A 147 -6.89 -15.58 26.11
N GLY A 148 -8.09 -16.13 25.93
CA GLY A 148 -8.98 -16.54 27.01
C GLY A 148 -9.83 -15.37 27.54
N ASP A 149 -10.85 -15.69 28.32
CA ASP A 149 -11.85 -14.75 28.86
C ASP A 149 -12.65 -13.94 27.81
N GLY A 150 -12.62 -14.38 26.55
CA GLY A 150 -13.30 -13.71 25.43
C GLY A 150 -12.56 -12.47 24.89
N VAL A 151 -11.30 -12.28 25.29
CA VAL A 151 -10.44 -11.20 24.79
C VAL A 151 -9.67 -11.70 23.56
N LYS A 152 -9.86 -11.02 22.43
CA LYS A 152 -9.10 -11.26 21.20
C LYS A 152 -8.05 -10.17 21.04
N ALA A 153 -6.79 -10.53 20.84
CA ALA A 153 -5.70 -9.60 20.54
C ALA A 153 -4.97 -10.00 19.25
N ALA A 154 -4.50 -9.01 18.51
CA ALA A 154 -3.49 -9.22 17.48
C ALA A 154 -2.13 -9.33 18.18
N GLU A 155 -1.80 -10.52 18.69
CA GLU A 155 -0.48 -10.77 19.28
C GLU A 155 0.26 -11.72 18.35
N VAL A 156 1.47 -11.32 17.94
CA VAL A 156 2.48 -12.24 17.41
C VAL A 156 2.76 -13.20 18.56
N VAL A 157 2.20 -14.40 18.51
CA VAL A 157 2.58 -15.47 19.45
C VAL A 157 4.08 -15.66 19.23
N PRO A 158 4.95 -15.25 20.16
CA PRO A 158 6.33 -15.68 20.09
C PRO A 158 6.26 -17.20 20.24
N ASP A 159 6.84 -17.95 19.31
CA ASP A 159 6.90 -19.41 19.43
C ASP A 159 7.49 -19.75 20.80
N ASP A 160 6.65 -20.23 21.72
CA ASP A 160 7.03 -20.59 23.08
C ASP A 160 7.99 -21.82 23.11
N ASP A 161 8.36 -22.34 21.93
CA ASP A 161 9.36 -23.37 21.70
C ASP A 161 10.80 -22.83 21.57
N ASP A 162 11.03 -21.50 21.65
CA ASP A 162 12.37 -20.90 21.71
C ASP A 162 13.12 -21.14 23.05
N ARG A 163 12.66 -22.07 23.89
CA ARG A 163 13.31 -22.39 25.18
C ARG A 163 14.35 -23.52 25.13
N ASP A 164 14.66 -24.07 23.97
CA ASP A 164 15.65 -25.17 23.83
C ASP A 164 16.82 -24.90 22.85
N TRP A 165 17.20 -23.64 22.60
CA TRP A 165 18.39 -23.26 21.80
C TRP A 165 19.76 -23.57 22.47
N ALA A 166 19.87 -24.68 23.19
CA ALA A 166 21.10 -25.11 23.86
C ALA A 166 21.80 -26.32 23.20
N ASP A 167 21.28 -26.91 22.11
CA ASP A 167 22.01 -27.94 21.36
C ASP A 167 22.40 -27.47 19.95
N GLY A 168 23.62 -26.95 19.85
CA GLY A 168 24.22 -26.50 18.59
C GLY A 168 24.51 -27.64 17.61
N SER A 169 23.49 -28.23 17.00
CA SER A 169 23.67 -29.11 15.85
C SER A 169 22.45 -29.14 14.92
N GLY A 170 22.66 -28.58 13.73
CA GLY A 170 22.09 -29.13 12.50
C GLY A 170 20.98 -28.28 11.90
N GLU A 171 21.39 -27.50 10.90
CA GLU A 171 20.55 -26.95 9.83
C GLU A 171 19.41 -26.08 10.37
N ASP A 172 19.68 -24.76 10.44
CA ASP A 172 18.64 -23.73 10.53
C ASP A 172 17.50 -24.16 9.62
N PRO A 173 16.30 -24.48 10.16
CA PRO A 173 15.13 -24.49 9.30
C PRO A 173 15.08 -23.06 8.80
N GLU A 174 15.32 -22.88 7.51
CA GLU A 174 15.12 -21.61 6.81
C GLU A 174 13.93 -20.94 7.45
N PHE A 175 14.20 -19.85 8.16
CA PHE A 175 13.21 -18.95 8.73
C PHE A 175 12.54 -18.24 7.55
N SER A 176 11.90 -19.04 6.69
CA SER A 176 10.80 -18.66 5.83
C SER A 176 9.69 -18.26 6.79
N HIS A 177 9.80 -17.06 7.36
CA HIS A 177 8.76 -16.37 8.13
C HIS A 177 7.44 -16.23 7.34
N PHE A 178 7.42 -16.65 6.08
CA PHE A 178 6.24 -16.93 5.27
C PHE A 178 5.61 -18.29 5.60
N LEU A 179 5.23 -18.51 6.86
CA LEU A 179 4.46 -19.69 7.27
C LEU A 179 3.02 -19.59 6.74
N ARG A 180 2.84 -20.12 5.52
CA ARG A 180 1.61 -20.72 4.97
C ARG A 180 0.28 -20.01 5.29
N SER A 181 -0.02 -19.07 4.41
CA SER A 181 -1.27 -18.92 3.64
C SER A 181 -2.42 -19.92 3.91
N GLY A 182 -3.61 -19.36 4.13
CA GLY A 182 -4.91 -20.02 4.24
C GLY A 182 -5.85 -19.35 5.24
N ASN A 183 -5.50 -18.15 5.73
CA ASN A 183 -6.18 -17.50 6.84
C ASN A 183 -7.28 -16.55 6.40
N ILE A 184 -7.26 -16.07 5.15
CA ILE A 184 -8.33 -15.22 4.66
C ILE A 184 -9.62 -16.06 4.51
N PRO A 185 -10.70 -15.74 5.24
CA PRO A 185 -11.97 -16.45 5.09
C PRO A 185 -12.50 -16.36 3.66
N GLU A 186 -13.10 -17.46 3.16
CA GLU A 186 -13.77 -17.45 1.86
C GLU A 186 -14.87 -16.37 1.83
N GLY A 187 -14.80 -15.49 0.83
CA GLY A 187 -15.73 -14.39 0.68
C GLY A 187 -15.37 -13.12 1.46
N SER A 188 -14.20 -13.05 2.11
CA SER A 188 -13.67 -11.80 2.64
C SER A 188 -13.60 -10.73 1.56
N ARG A 189 -14.04 -9.53 1.91
CA ARG A 189 -13.98 -8.36 1.03
C ARG A 189 -12.66 -7.64 1.20
N VAL A 190 -12.23 -7.00 0.13
CA VAL A 190 -11.01 -6.18 0.10
C VAL A 190 -11.39 -4.77 -0.27
N PHE A 191 -10.92 -3.80 0.53
CA PHE A 191 -11.25 -2.40 0.38
C PHE A 191 -9.99 -1.59 0.11
N PHE A 192 -10.14 -0.50 -0.63
CA PHE A 192 -9.09 0.50 -0.74
C PHE A 192 -8.91 1.18 0.62
N ASP A 193 -7.72 1.10 1.22
CA ASP A 193 -7.41 1.82 2.46
C ASP A 193 -6.87 3.21 2.14
N ARG A 194 -5.69 3.27 1.52
CA ARG A 194 -5.04 4.54 1.21
C ARG A 194 -4.10 4.40 0.02
N ALA A 195 -3.61 5.53 -0.45
CA ALA A 195 -2.53 5.60 -1.42
C ALA A 195 -1.35 6.32 -0.77
N ILE A 196 -0.16 5.74 -0.85
CA ILE A 196 1.08 6.32 -0.33
C ILE A 196 1.88 6.83 -1.52
N ILE A 197 2.28 8.09 -1.47
CA ILE A 197 3.15 8.66 -2.50
C ILE A 197 4.62 8.48 -2.14
N ASN A 198 5.39 7.97 -3.09
CA ASN A 198 6.84 7.94 -3.07
C ASN A 198 7.37 8.80 -4.23
N GLN A 199 8.43 9.56 -3.96
CA GLN A 199 9.13 10.30 -5.01
C GLN A 199 10.32 9.46 -5.47
N ILE A 200 10.32 9.07 -6.75
CA ILE A 200 11.43 8.33 -7.36
C ILE A 200 12.51 9.31 -7.81
N ASP A 201 12.09 10.35 -8.54
CA ASP A 201 12.96 11.40 -9.09
C ASP A 201 12.27 12.77 -9.04
N GLN A 202 12.92 13.84 -9.53
CA GLN A 202 12.39 15.21 -9.45
C GLN A 202 10.96 15.34 -10.04
N ASP A 203 10.67 14.60 -11.11
CA ASP A 203 9.40 14.66 -11.83
C ASP A 203 8.67 13.31 -11.92
N GLU A 204 9.17 12.27 -11.25
CA GLU A 204 8.60 10.92 -11.28
C GLU A 204 8.06 10.52 -9.90
N TYR A 205 6.78 10.21 -9.86
CA TYR A 205 6.05 9.86 -8.63
C TYR A 205 5.48 8.46 -8.77
N SER A 206 5.66 7.65 -7.73
CA SER A 206 4.96 6.39 -7.57
C SER A 206 3.90 6.48 -6.48
N ILE A 207 2.81 5.75 -6.68
CA ILE A 207 1.74 5.59 -5.72
C ILE A 207 1.64 4.11 -5.36
N HIS A 208 1.74 3.80 -4.09
CA HIS A 208 1.49 2.46 -3.55
C HIS A 208 0.06 2.40 -3.04
N VAL A 209 -0.74 1.50 -3.62
CA VAL A 209 -2.12 1.27 -3.21
C VAL A 209 -2.14 0.28 -2.07
N VAL A 210 -2.56 0.75 -0.90
CA VAL A 210 -2.70 -0.04 0.32
C VAL A 210 -4.14 -0.54 0.42
N LEU A 211 -4.28 -1.83 0.67
CA LEU A 211 -5.56 -2.51 0.76
C LEU A 211 -5.86 -2.91 2.20
N PHE A 212 -7.15 -3.05 2.50
CA PHE A 212 -7.65 -3.61 3.74
C PHE A 212 -8.45 -4.89 3.43
N VAL A 213 -8.07 -6.00 4.05
CA VAL A 213 -8.81 -7.26 3.96
C VAL A 213 -9.70 -7.43 5.19
N GLU A 214 -10.99 -7.70 4.95
CA GLU A 214 -11.97 -7.93 6.02
C GLU A 214 -11.53 -9.07 6.95
N GLY A 215 -11.47 -8.75 8.25
CA GLY A 215 -11.08 -9.67 9.31
C GLY A 215 -9.59 -9.67 9.63
N ASN A 216 -8.75 -9.02 8.83
CA ASN A 216 -7.32 -8.94 9.10
C ASN A 216 -7.09 -8.24 10.46
N ASN A 217 -6.23 -8.80 11.31
CA ASN A 217 -6.04 -8.36 12.70
C ASN A 217 -7.34 -8.31 13.55
N GLY A 218 -8.38 -9.03 13.14
CA GLY A 218 -9.70 -9.00 13.77
C GLY A 218 -10.50 -7.72 13.51
N GLU A 219 -10.06 -6.84 12.62
CA GLU A 219 -10.79 -5.61 12.27
C GLU A 219 -12.00 -5.94 11.37
N SER A 220 -13.18 -5.52 11.80
CA SER A 220 -14.40 -5.64 10.99
C SER A 220 -14.51 -4.49 9.98
N VAL A 221 -15.30 -4.68 8.93
CA VAL A 221 -15.57 -3.63 7.93
C VAL A 221 -16.19 -2.38 8.56
N ASP A 222 -17.08 -2.55 9.55
CA ASP A 222 -17.66 -1.42 10.27
C ASP A 222 -16.59 -0.65 11.07
N SER A 223 -15.69 -1.36 11.76
CA SER A 223 -14.56 -0.76 12.49
C SER A 223 -13.61 -0.01 11.56
N PHE A 224 -13.26 -0.62 10.43
CA PHE A 224 -12.44 -0.01 9.38
C PHE A 224 -13.03 1.32 8.91
N TRP A 225 -14.33 1.34 8.57
CA TRP A 225 -14.98 2.57 8.14
C TRP A 225 -15.13 3.57 9.28
N GLU A 226 -15.44 3.14 10.51
CA GLU A 226 -15.47 4.04 11.67
C GLU A 226 -14.12 4.74 11.90
N ARG A 227 -13.01 4.01 11.78
CA ARG A 227 -11.65 4.55 11.88
C ARG A 227 -11.39 5.58 10.80
N ARG A 228 -11.66 5.25 9.53
CA ARG A 228 -11.49 6.15 8.39
C ARG A 228 -12.38 7.41 8.45
N ASN A 229 -13.48 7.33 9.22
CA ASN A 229 -14.42 8.44 9.39
C ASN A 229 -14.03 9.40 10.53
N ARG A 230 -12.95 9.14 11.28
CA ARG A 230 -12.50 10.03 12.35
C ARG A 230 -11.82 11.27 11.74
N PRO A 231 -12.20 12.49 12.17
CA PRO A 231 -11.59 13.73 11.73
C PRO A 231 -10.18 13.94 12.30
#